data_AF-C5MC58-F1
#
_entry.id   AF-C5MC58-F1
#
_cell.length_a   1.000
_cell.length_b   1.000
_cell.length_c   1.000
_cell.angle_alpha   90.00
_cell.angle_beta   90.00
_cell.angle_gamma   90.00
#
_symmetry.space_group_name_H-M   'P 1'
#
loop_
_entity.id
_entity.type
_entity.pdbx_description
1 polymer ?
#
loop_
_entity_poly.entity_id
_entity_poly.type
_entity_poly.pdbx_seq_one_letter_code
_entity_poly.pdbx_strand_id
1 'polypeptide(L)'
;MSSEKPSFHKEGKSTIKITTNNNNNNKTNTSKGNTTPKVKTKSSPFVEELVQTGRPNWQKAPPQIKQRYKGIYLILLSLPVLGVTSFEMYRRLEGKSTKKIQQGERLPHGGNRDFDEQEKINVEQNSLMYKIFGRDFFTDGFTSQTRKQTSEKKE
;
A
#
# COMPACT_ATOMS: atom_id res chain seq x y z
N MET A 1 46.31 3.50 -13.23
CA MET A 1 45.07 2.68 -13.20
C MET A 1 43.95 3.60 -12.77
N SER A 2 43.17 4.09 -13.73
CA SER A 2 42.10 5.08 -13.54
C SER A 2 40.82 4.41 -13.07
N SER A 3 40.20 4.98 -12.05
CA SER A 3 38.91 4.57 -11.49
C SER A 3 37.77 5.26 -12.24
N GLU A 4 37.09 4.55 -13.13
CA GLU A 4 35.86 5.04 -13.77
C GLU A 4 34.63 4.44 -13.09
N LYS A 5 33.85 5.30 -12.42
CA LYS A 5 32.51 4.99 -11.90
C LYS A 5 31.50 5.12 -13.05
N PRO A 6 30.52 4.22 -13.22
CA PRO A 6 29.46 4.43 -14.20
C PRO A 6 28.47 5.50 -13.70
N SER A 7 28.47 6.64 -14.39
CA SER A 7 27.49 7.72 -14.25
C SER A 7 26.21 7.35 -15.01
N PHE A 8 25.09 7.21 -14.29
CA PHE A 8 23.76 7.02 -14.86
C PHE A 8 23.09 8.38 -15.11
N HIS A 9 23.51 9.08 -16.16
CA HIS A 9 22.72 10.15 -16.76
C HIS A 9 22.20 9.68 -18.13
N LYS A 10 20.99 9.12 -18.12
CA LYS A 10 20.23 8.91 -19.35
C LYS A 10 19.37 10.15 -19.56
N GLU A 11 19.89 11.09 -20.34
CA GLU A 11 19.21 12.31 -20.77
C GLU A 11 18.05 11.95 -21.70
N GLY A 12 16.87 11.72 -21.12
CA GLY A 12 15.61 11.69 -21.84
C GLY A 12 15.17 13.11 -22.15
N LYS A 13 15.32 13.53 -23.40
CA LYS A 13 14.79 14.79 -23.95
C LYS A 13 13.26 14.83 -23.81
N SER A 14 12.73 15.43 -22.74
CA SER A 14 11.34 15.89 -22.68
C SER A 14 11.32 17.42 -22.55
N THR A 15 11.63 18.11 -23.64
CA THR A 15 11.47 19.56 -23.76
C THR A 15 9.99 19.89 -23.94
N ILE A 16 9.24 19.95 -22.84
CA ILE A 16 7.96 20.67 -22.83
C ILE A 16 8.32 22.16 -22.72
N LYS A 17 8.31 22.87 -23.85
CA LYS A 17 8.38 24.34 -23.85
C LYS A 17 7.10 24.89 -23.22
N ILE A 18 7.20 25.34 -21.97
CA ILE A 18 6.15 26.16 -21.34
C ILE A 18 6.37 27.60 -21.80
N THR A 19 5.65 28.01 -22.84
CA THR A 19 5.60 29.43 -23.24
C THR A 19 4.63 30.15 -22.32
N THR A 20 5.13 30.72 -21.22
CA THR A 20 4.34 31.62 -20.36
C THR A 20 4.35 33.02 -20.98
N ASN A 21 3.32 33.34 -21.77
CA ASN A 21 3.04 34.73 -22.16
C ASN A 21 2.49 35.47 -20.94
N ASN A 22 3.38 36.13 -20.20
CA ASN A 22 3.03 36.95 -19.06
C ASN A 22 2.91 38.40 -19.52
N ASN A 23 1.71 38.78 -19.97
CA ASN A 23 1.38 40.16 -20.29
C ASN A 23 0.09 40.51 -19.55
N ASN A 24 0.22 41.14 -18.38
CA ASN A 24 -0.90 41.81 -17.72
C ASN A 24 -0.36 43.00 -16.93
N ASN A 25 -0.37 44.15 -17.60
CA ASN A 25 -0.36 45.45 -16.98
C ASN A 25 -1.78 45.82 -16.52
N ASN A 26 -1.82 46.62 -15.44
CA ASN A 26 -2.90 47.49 -14.96
C ASN A 26 -3.82 46.97 -13.84
N LYS A 27 -3.36 47.21 -12.60
CA LYS A 27 -3.79 48.30 -11.70
C LYS A 27 -5.31 48.61 -11.58
N THR A 28 -5.78 48.41 -10.33
CA THR A 28 -6.76 49.18 -9.52
C THR A 28 -8.27 49.16 -9.77
N ASN A 29 -8.97 48.81 -8.68
CA ASN A 29 -10.08 49.50 -8.02
C ASN A 29 -11.53 48.97 -8.15
N THR A 30 -12.14 48.98 -6.96
CA THR A 30 -13.56 49.10 -6.58
C THR A 30 -14.45 47.86 -6.48
N SER A 31 -15.00 47.72 -5.27
CA SER A 31 -15.98 46.74 -4.81
C SER A 31 -17.37 46.93 -5.43
N LYS A 32 -18.06 45.82 -5.69
CA LYS A 32 -19.47 45.50 -5.31
C LYS A 32 -20.09 44.60 -6.37
N GLY A 33 -20.55 43.43 -5.93
CA GLY A 33 -21.39 42.50 -6.69
C GLY A 33 -20.69 41.17 -6.97
N ASN A 34 -20.85 40.21 -6.05
CA ASN A 34 -20.43 38.82 -6.28
C ASN A 34 -21.38 38.16 -7.29
N THR A 35 -21.26 38.53 -8.57
CA THR A 35 -21.58 37.63 -9.67
C THR A 35 -20.24 37.03 -10.08
N THR A 36 -19.99 35.81 -9.59
CA THR A 36 -18.87 35.00 -10.09
C THR A 36 -18.97 34.96 -11.61
N PRO A 37 -17.96 35.42 -12.36
CA PRO A 37 -17.99 35.28 -13.80
C PRO A 37 -18.03 33.78 -14.09
N LYS A 38 -19.17 33.33 -14.63
CA LYS A 38 -19.36 31.97 -15.13
C LYS A 38 -18.40 31.85 -16.33
N VAL A 39 -17.13 31.57 -16.05
CA VAL A 39 -16.16 31.20 -17.08
C VAL A 39 -16.78 29.99 -17.74
N LYS A 40 -17.31 30.18 -18.95
CA LYS A 40 -17.73 29.10 -19.85
C LYS A 40 -16.45 28.38 -20.27
N THR A 41 -15.82 27.72 -19.31
CA THR A 41 -14.82 26.70 -19.56
C THR A 41 -15.57 25.70 -20.41
N LYS A 42 -15.21 25.59 -21.70
CA LYS A 42 -15.84 24.64 -22.61
C LYS A 42 -15.87 23.29 -21.89
N SER A 43 -17.05 22.88 -21.43
CA SER A 43 -17.21 21.64 -20.69
C SER A 43 -16.73 20.54 -21.61
N SER A 44 -15.79 19.71 -21.14
CA SER A 44 -15.35 18.59 -21.96
C SER A 44 -16.58 17.74 -22.30
N PRO A 45 -16.72 17.20 -23.52
CA PRO A 45 -17.88 16.40 -23.92
C PRO A 45 -18.20 15.26 -22.95
N PHE A 46 -17.16 14.72 -22.31
CA PHE A 46 -17.26 13.74 -21.24
C PHE A 46 -18.09 14.21 -20.02
N VAL A 47 -17.87 15.44 -19.55
CA VAL A 47 -18.57 15.98 -18.36
C VAL A 47 -20.01 16.32 -18.71
N GLU A 48 -20.27 16.80 -19.92
CA GLU A 48 -21.62 17.12 -20.38
C GLU A 48 -22.47 15.85 -20.52
N GLU A 49 -21.93 14.80 -21.11
CA GLU A 49 -22.58 13.48 -21.19
C GLU A 49 -22.76 12.85 -19.80
N LEU A 50 -21.80 13.00 -18.89
CA LEU A 50 -21.93 12.52 -17.52
C LEU A 50 -23.07 13.22 -16.77
N VAL A 51 -23.22 14.54 -16.94
CA VAL A 51 -24.29 15.33 -16.32
C VAL A 51 -25.65 14.95 -16.90
N GLN A 52 -25.72 14.71 -18.22
CA GLN A 52 -26.98 14.42 -18.90
C GLN A 52 -27.46 12.96 -18.72
N THR A 53 -26.54 12.00 -18.75
CA THR A 53 -26.86 10.56 -18.70
C THR A 53 -26.70 9.94 -17.32
N GLY A 54 -25.99 10.62 -16.42
CA GLY A 54 -25.60 10.09 -15.11
C GLY A 54 -24.55 8.98 -15.16
N ARG A 55 -24.08 8.58 -16.34
CA ARG A 55 -23.10 7.49 -16.51
C ARG A 55 -21.83 8.00 -17.21
N PRO A 56 -20.62 7.69 -16.69
CA PRO A 56 -19.38 8.13 -17.31
C PRO A 56 -19.08 7.31 -18.58
N ASN A 57 -18.97 8.00 -19.72
CA ASN A 57 -18.45 7.40 -20.94
C ASN A 57 -16.92 7.52 -21.00
N TRP A 58 -16.22 6.53 -20.45
CA TRP A 58 -14.76 6.54 -20.35
C TRP A 58 -14.02 6.59 -21.69
N GLN A 59 -14.66 6.27 -22.82
CA GLN A 59 -14.03 6.40 -24.14
C GLN A 59 -13.76 7.86 -24.49
N LYS A 60 -14.70 8.75 -24.17
CA LYS A 60 -14.62 10.20 -24.43
C LYS A 60 -13.90 11.00 -23.34
N ALA A 61 -13.47 10.34 -22.26
CA ALA A 61 -12.81 11.01 -21.15
C ALA A 61 -11.42 11.57 -21.57
N PRO A 62 -11.12 12.84 -21.25
CA PRO A 62 -9.79 13.41 -21.41
C PRO A 62 -8.73 12.58 -20.67
N PRO A 63 -7.50 12.47 -21.20
CA PRO A 63 -6.44 11.67 -20.59
C PRO A 63 -6.11 12.11 -19.15
N GLN A 64 -6.24 13.41 -18.84
CA GLN A 64 -6.01 13.95 -17.50
C GLN A 64 -7.03 13.40 -16.48
N ILE A 65 -8.30 13.23 -16.87
CA ILE A 65 -9.34 12.69 -15.99
C ILE A 65 -9.10 11.20 -15.76
N LYS A 66 -8.73 10.44 -16.80
CA LYS A 66 -8.39 9.02 -16.69
C LYS A 66 -7.21 8.79 -15.73
N GLN A 67 -6.16 9.60 -15.84
CA GLN A 67 -4.99 9.50 -14.98
C GLN A 67 -5.32 9.80 -13.52
N ARG A 68 -6.08 10.87 -13.25
CA ARG A 68 -6.52 11.21 -11.89
C ARG A 68 -7.39 10.12 -11.28
N TYR A 69 -8.35 9.59 -12.05
CA TYR A 69 -9.20 8.50 -11.60
C TYR A 69 -8.41 7.24 -11.25
N LYS A 70 -7.46 6.84 -12.12
CA LYS A 70 -6.57 5.70 -11.85
C LYS A 70 -5.73 5.93 -10.58
N GLY A 71 -5.24 7.14 -10.37
CA GLY A 71 -4.51 7.50 -9.15
C GLY A 71 -5.35 7.35 -7.89
N ILE A 72 -6.56 7.92 -7.88
CA ILE A 72 -7.50 7.80 -6.74
C ILE A 72 -7.88 6.34 -6.51
N TYR A 73 -8.16 5.59 -7.57
CA TYR A 73 -8.49 4.17 -7.48
C TYR A 73 -7.35 3.37 -6.82
N LEU A 74 -6.09 3.61 -7.20
CA LEU A 74 -4.95 2.93 -6.61
C LEU A 74 -4.74 3.31 -5.13
N ILE A 75 -5.01 4.56 -4.74
CA ILE A 75 -4.96 4.99 -3.34
C ILE A 75 -6.06 4.27 -2.53
N LEU A 76 -7.28 4.20 -3.06
CA LEU A 76 -8.37 3.50 -2.39
C LEU A 76 -8.11 2.00 -2.30
N LEU A 77 -7.49 1.42 -3.33
CA LEU A 77 -7.11 0.02 -3.36
C LEU A 77 -5.98 -0.30 -2.36
N SER A 78 -5.10 0.65 -2.05
CA SER A 78 -4.00 0.43 -1.11
C SER A 78 -4.41 0.59 0.37
N LEU A 79 -5.52 1.27 0.66
CA LEU A 79 -6.00 1.48 2.04
C LEU A 79 -6.22 0.18 2.83
N PRO A 80 -6.87 -0.88 2.31
CA PRO A 80 -7.05 -2.13 3.04
C PRO A 80 -5.71 -2.81 3.36
N VAL A 81 -4.78 -2.81 2.40
CA VAL A 81 -3.46 -3.43 2.57
C VAL A 81 -2.70 -2.71 3.67
N LEU A 82 -2.58 -1.38 3.59
CA LEU A 82 -1.91 -0.55 4.58
C LEU A 82 -2.59 -0.64 5.96
N GLY A 83 -3.92 -0.69 6.00
CA GLY A 83 -4.68 -0.81 7.24
C GLY A 83 -4.38 -2.11 7.98
N VAL A 84 -4.45 -3.26 7.28
CA VAL A 84 -4.17 -4.57 7.88
C VAL A 84 -2.71 -4.65 8.34
N THR A 85 -1.74 -4.22 7.52
CA THR A 85 -0.33 -4.28 7.90
C THR A 85 -0.01 -3.36 9.07
N SER A 86 -0.58 -2.14 9.10
CA SER A 86 -0.36 -1.20 10.20
C SER A 86 -0.96 -1.70 11.50
N PHE A 87 -2.14 -2.30 11.44
CA PHE A 87 -2.81 -2.88 12.60
C PHE A 87 -2.05 -4.07 13.19
N GLU A 88 -1.59 -4.99 12.34
CA GLU A 88 -0.72 -6.11 12.75
C GLU A 88 0.57 -5.60 13.38
N MET A 89 1.23 -4.61 12.76
CA MET A 89 2.46 -4.00 13.28
C MET A 89 2.22 -3.35 14.65
N TYR A 90 1.15 -2.57 14.80
CA TYR A 90 0.79 -1.91 16.04
C TYR A 90 0.61 -2.92 17.18
N ARG A 91 -0.13 -4.01 16.94
CA ARG A 91 -0.34 -5.07 17.93
C ARG A 91 0.96 -5.75 18.36
N ARG A 92 1.89 -5.97 17.43
CA ARG A 92 3.22 -6.53 17.73
C ARG A 92 4.06 -5.59 18.59
N LEU A 93 4.01 -4.28 18.31
CA LEU A 93 4.71 -3.29 19.13
C LEU A 93 4.15 -3.21 20.56
N GLU A 94 2.83 -3.39 20.72
CA GLU A 94 2.15 -3.37 22.02
C GLU A 94 2.39 -4.60 22.92
N GLY A 95 3.18 -5.59 22.49
CA GLY A 95 3.36 -6.77 23.33
C GLY A 95 2.31 -7.87 23.15
N LYS A 96 1.29 -7.63 22.31
CA LYS A 96 0.14 -8.52 22.21
C LYS A 96 0.46 -9.62 21.19
N SER A 97 0.79 -10.81 21.69
CA SER A 97 0.88 -12.01 20.84
C SER A 97 -0.46 -12.25 20.15
N THR A 98 -0.50 -12.14 18.83
CA THR A 98 -1.73 -12.34 18.05
C THR A 98 -1.89 -13.78 17.58
N LYS A 99 -0.82 -14.57 17.63
CA LYS A 99 -0.78 -15.90 17.04
C LYS A 99 -0.91 -16.99 18.10
N LYS A 100 -2.01 -17.74 18.05
CA LYS A 100 -2.14 -18.98 18.80
C LYS A 100 -1.29 -20.07 18.15
N ILE A 101 -0.46 -20.74 18.95
CA ILE A 101 0.29 -21.92 18.51
C ILE A 101 -0.67 -23.10 18.49
N GLN A 102 -0.59 -23.91 17.44
CA GLN A 102 -1.33 -25.16 17.39
C GLN A 102 -0.78 -26.11 18.47
N GLN A 103 -1.60 -26.44 19.46
CA GLN A 103 -1.17 -27.27 20.59
C GLN A 103 -1.23 -28.77 20.28
N GLY A 104 -1.98 -29.17 19.26
CA GLY A 104 -2.23 -30.56 18.93
C GLY A 104 -3.08 -30.74 17.69
N GLU A 105 -3.45 -31.98 17.42
CA GLU A 105 -4.40 -32.36 16.38
C GLU A 105 -5.54 -33.21 16.95
N ARG A 106 -6.69 -33.15 16.28
CA ARG A 106 -7.83 -34.00 16.60
C ARG A 106 -7.74 -35.26 15.76
N LEU A 107 -7.65 -36.42 16.41
CA LEU A 107 -7.60 -37.71 15.74
C LEU A 107 -8.97 -38.06 15.11
N PRO A 108 -9.00 -38.93 14.10
CA PRO A 108 -10.24 -39.39 13.48
C PRO A 108 -11.22 -40.08 14.44
N HIS A 109 -10.71 -40.65 15.55
CA HIS A 109 -11.51 -41.25 16.63
C HIS A 109 -12.04 -40.23 17.64
N GLY A 110 -11.83 -38.93 17.43
CA GLY A 110 -12.35 -37.87 18.29
C GLY A 110 -11.50 -37.52 19.53
N GLY A 111 -10.40 -38.24 19.76
CA GLY A 111 -9.39 -37.87 20.76
C GLY A 111 -8.52 -36.70 20.30
N ASN A 112 -7.86 -36.03 21.25
CA ASN A 112 -6.86 -35.00 20.95
C ASN A 112 -5.46 -35.59 21.17
N ARG A 113 -4.53 -35.37 20.23
CA ARG A 113 -3.09 -35.63 20.39
C ARG A 113 -2.41 -34.29 20.59
N ASP A 114 -1.80 -34.10 21.75
CA ASP A 114 -0.98 -32.92 22.01
C ASP A 114 0.35 -33.05 21.27
N PHE A 115 0.80 -31.94 20.68
CA PHE A 115 2.07 -31.84 20.00
C PHE A 115 3.20 -31.57 20.99
N ASP A 116 4.34 -32.18 20.72
CA ASP A 116 5.58 -31.87 21.42
C ASP A 116 6.12 -30.48 21.02
N GLU A 117 7.04 -29.91 21.79
CA GLU A 117 7.61 -28.58 21.50
C GLU A 117 8.27 -28.49 20.12
N GLN A 118 8.98 -29.55 19.71
CA GLN A 118 9.60 -29.64 18.39
C GLN A 118 8.56 -29.69 17.26
N GLU A 119 7.48 -30.46 17.46
CA GLU A 119 6.38 -30.54 16.49
C GLU A 119 5.67 -29.19 16.36
N LYS A 120 5.41 -28.51 17.49
CA LYS A 120 4.84 -27.14 17.51
C LYS A 120 5.69 -26.18 16.70
N ILE A 121 7.02 -26.22 16.85
CA ILE A 121 7.96 -25.39 16.08
C ILE A 121 7.89 -25.70 14.58
N ASN A 122 7.88 -26.98 14.21
CA ASN A 122 7.83 -27.39 12.80
C ASN A 122 6.51 -26.99 12.13
N VAL A 123 5.39 -27.21 12.81
CA VAL A 123 4.06 -26.76 12.34
C VAL A 123 4.03 -25.24 12.19
N GLU A 124 4.62 -24.52 13.16
CA GLU A 124 4.69 -23.08 13.10
C GLU A 124 5.49 -22.59 11.88
N GLN A 125 6.68 -23.14 11.64
CA GLN A 125 7.56 -22.78 10.52
C GLN A 125 6.91 -23.06 9.17
N ASN A 126 6.06 -24.09 9.09
CA ASN A 126 5.34 -24.45 7.88
C ASN A 126 4.09 -23.57 7.62
N SER A 127 3.63 -22.81 8.61
CA SER A 127 2.45 -21.94 8.48
C SER A 127 2.70 -20.76 7.52
N LEU A 128 1.70 -20.43 6.70
CA LEU A 128 1.72 -19.24 5.83
C LEU A 128 2.03 -17.97 6.62
N MET A 129 1.50 -17.85 7.84
CA MET A 129 1.69 -16.67 8.67
C MET A 129 3.16 -16.49 9.05
N TYR A 130 3.87 -17.59 9.33
CA TYR A 130 5.32 -17.55 9.59
C TYR A 130 6.11 -17.19 8.33
N LYS A 131 5.68 -17.66 7.15
CA LYS A 131 6.33 -17.34 5.87
C LYS A 131 6.18 -15.86 5.47
N ILE A 132 5.03 -15.25 5.74
CA ILE A 132 4.77 -13.85 5.37
C ILE A 132 5.38 -12.88 6.39
N PHE A 133 5.27 -13.21 7.67
CA PHE A 133 5.57 -12.27 8.74
C PHE A 133 6.80 -12.63 9.59
N GLY A 134 7.41 -13.78 9.32
CA GLY A 134 8.54 -14.29 10.09
C GLY A 134 8.16 -14.79 11.48
N ARG A 135 9.18 -14.85 12.32
CA ARG A 135 9.08 -15.24 13.73
C ARG A 135 8.31 -14.18 14.52
N ASP A 136 7.34 -14.61 15.31
CA ASP A 136 6.66 -13.77 16.28
C ASP A 136 7.47 -13.74 17.59
N PHE A 137 7.78 -12.54 18.10
CA PHE A 137 8.64 -12.34 19.26
C PHE A 137 8.01 -12.85 20.57
N PHE A 138 6.69 -12.96 20.61
CA PHE A 138 5.98 -13.41 21.82
C PHE A 138 5.83 -14.93 21.92
N THR A 139 5.88 -15.64 20.78
CA THR A 139 5.89 -17.10 20.76
C THR A 139 7.24 -17.71 21.15
N ASP A 140 8.30 -16.90 21.18
CA ASP A 140 9.62 -17.34 21.65
C ASP A 140 9.58 -17.73 23.14
N GLY A 141 8.68 -17.17 23.97
CA GLY A 141 8.52 -17.61 25.35
C GLY A 141 8.14 -19.10 25.49
N PHE A 142 7.31 -19.62 24.57
CA PHE A 142 6.79 -20.99 24.61
C PHE A 142 7.71 -22.04 23.96
N THR A 143 8.65 -21.62 23.10
CA THR A 143 9.51 -22.52 22.30
C THR A 143 11.01 -22.23 22.46
N SER A 144 11.38 -21.30 23.36
CA SER A 144 12.74 -20.79 23.54
C SER A 144 13.75 -21.86 23.95
N GLN A 145 13.38 -22.77 24.85
CA GLN A 145 14.31 -23.78 25.38
C GLN A 145 14.76 -24.74 24.27
N THR A 146 13.78 -25.24 23.52
CA THR A 146 13.96 -26.20 22.44
C THR A 146 14.64 -25.59 21.20
N ARG A 147 14.41 -24.29 20.92
CA ARG A 147 15.10 -23.57 19.83
C ARG A 147 16.55 -23.22 20.13
N LYS A 148 16.89 -22.75 21.35
CA LYS A 148 18.28 -22.41 21.72
C LYS A 148 19.23 -23.59 21.57
N GLN A 149 18.78 -24.77 22.00
CA GLN A 149 19.55 -26.02 21.85
C GLN A 149 19.79 -26.40 20.38
N THR A 150 18.90 -26.04 19.46
CA THR A 150 19.05 -26.35 18.03
C THR A 150 20.02 -25.38 17.33
N SER A 151 20.07 -24.11 17.74
CA SER A 151 21.05 -23.13 17.25
C SER A 151 22.47 -23.42 17.77
N GLU A 152 22.61 -23.79 19.04
CA GLU A 152 23.92 -24.11 19.65
C GLU A 152 24.56 -25.38 19.08
N LYS A 153 23.76 -26.29 18.52
CA LYS A 153 24.25 -27.56 17.93
C LYS A 153 24.63 -27.45 16.45
N LYS A 154 24.43 -26.27 15.84
CA LYS A 154 24.69 -25.99 14.41
C LYS A 154 25.88 -25.04 14.18
N GLU A 155 26.52 -24.55 15.24
CA GLU A 155 27.87 -23.96 15.22
C GLU A 155 28.91 -25.02 15.55
#